data_AF-A0A412RVU2-F1
#
_entry.id   AF-A0A412RVU2-F1
#
_cell.length_a   1.000
_cell.length_b   1.000
_cell.length_c   1.000
_cell.angle_alpha   90.00
_cell.angle_beta   90.00
_cell.angle_gamma   90.00
#
_symmetry.space_group_name_H-M   'P 1'
#
loop_
_entity.id
_entity.type
_entity.pdbx_description
1 polymer ?
#
loop_
_entity_poly.entity_id
_entity_poly.type
_entity_poly.pdbx_seq_one_letter_code
_entity_poly.pdbx_strand_id
1 'polypeptide(L)'
;MKNKLIMTAAIVTAMTMVTPSLASAAEIQPIASETEAPAETEAPAETEAPAESEAPAEAEAPAETEAPAETEALAETEAPAETEAPAETETPAETEASTEVDTPAEVETPTESETPAVVATETDSDEELAQATSVYGAKTGWYGPEDGYPDYCYKFGDGSWAYSQFVSTETGKFYFDANGYMVRGWQKINSLWYYFDANGYMQKDWQEIGGKWYYFSPYDGHMYYSTVREINGTMRAFAPSGQMIQGWTWDVYTDYDGDVTGDWFYANPNGTAYEDGWLAQDGGWYYINTYSGRMYSKGMYTINDKRYRFKKDGKLIIGWYQTGIYLDDWYYTNADGSAYSGWLPYGGSWYYFDDWGDMYGDQWVDNKYYIGCDGRMVSGWYDCSEKSANYSSTNWMYFNADGTKYVGWLPYNGNWYYINDNGNMLADTINACVSQDAFKDENGNTNWTEYNKARKASPRYVFDANGVMVTGWYHDIQTTGGQITYDEWYYSDSDGKCHDGWLLYNGAWYYFRKGEMLRNTYTPDGNWVGLDGVWA
;
A
#
# COMPACT_ATOMS: atom_id res chain seq x y z
N MET A 1 10.80 27.01 71.12
CA MET A 1 9.55 27.75 70.84
C MET A 1 9.81 28.72 69.70
N LYS A 2 8.78 29.07 68.89
CA LYS A 2 8.49 30.36 68.22
C LYS A 2 9.68 31.28 67.84
N ASN A 3 9.80 31.85 66.63
CA ASN A 3 8.84 31.90 65.51
C ASN A 3 9.43 32.51 64.21
N LYS A 4 8.82 32.18 63.06
CA LYS A 4 8.72 32.99 61.80
C LYS A 4 10.03 33.15 60.96
N LEU A 5 9.98 33.42 59.64
CA LEU A 5 8.85 33.89 58.80
C LEU A 5 8.83 33.28 57.35
N ILE A 6 7.76 32.53 57.02
CA ILE A 6 6.98 32.49 55.75
C ILE A 6 7.68 32.19 54.40
N MET A 7 7.26 31.05 53.78
CA MET A 7 7.09 30.91 52.33
C MET A 7 5.71 31.45 51.91
N THR A 8 5.55 31.96 50.69
CA THR A 8 4.23 32.32 50.11
C THR A 8 4.07 31.68 48.74
N ALA A 9 2.99 30.92 48.54
CA ALA A 9 2.55 30.45 47.23
C ALA A 9 1.40 31.33 46.70
N ALA A 10 1.34 31.51 45.37
CA ALA A 10 0.19 32.04 44.65
C ALA A 10 -0.14 31.03 43.54
N ILE A 11 -1.20 30.22 43.71
CA ILE A 11 -2.55 30.51 43.20
C ILE A 11 -2.57 30.47 41.67
N VAL A 12 -2.87 29.28 41.13
CA VAL A 12 -3.34 29.11 39.76
C VAL A 12 -4.83 29.45 39.76
N THR A 13 -5.21 30.58 39.17
CA THR A 13 -6.61 30.93 38.95
C THR A 13 -7.11 30.21 37.70
N ALA A 14 -7.97 29.21 37.88
CA ALA A 14 -8.71 28.62 36.77
C ALA A 14 -9.69 29.66 36.20
N MET A 15 -9.44 30.16 34.98
CA MET A 15 -10.42 30.94 34.24
C MET A 15 -11.37 29.99 33.49
N THR A 16 -12.62 29.95 33.94
CA THR A 16 -13.72 29.38 33.16
C THR A 16 -13.96 30.23 31.91
N MET A 17 -13.87 29.61 30.74
CA MET A 17 -14.40 30.21 29.50
C MET A 17 -15.69 29.51 29.09
N VAL A 18 -16.67 30.32 28.70
CA VAL A 18 -18.05 29.90 28.41
C VAL A 18 -18.12 29.33 27.00
N THR A 19 -18.79 28.19 26.84
CA THR A 19 -19.14 27.65 25.52
C THR A 19 -20.28 28.47 24.88
N PRO A 20 -20.13 28.97 23.64
CA PRO A 20 -21.26 29.42 22.86
C PRO A 20 -22.06 28.20 22.39
N SER A 21 -23.33 28.13 22.80
CA SER A 21 -24.27 27.11 22.32
C SER A 21 -24.81 27.49 20.93
N LEU A 22 -24.85 26.52 20.00
CA LEU A 22 -26.09 26.11 19.30
C LEU A 22 -25.85 24.94 18.32
N ALA A 23 -26.83 24.03 18.29
CA ALA A 23 -27.38 23.21 17.19
C ALA A 23 -26.59 23.01 15.86
N SER A 24 -26.63 21.85 15.20
CA SER A 24 -27.25 20.55 15.53
C SER A 24 -26.75 19.46 14.57
N ALA A 25 -26.41 18.28 15.09
CA ALA A 25 -26.31 17.02 14.36
C ALA A 25 -26.82 15.91 15.30
N ALA A 26 -27.44 14.86 14.77
CA ALA A 26 -28.20 13.89 15.58
C ALA A 26 -27.31 12.91 16.36
N GLU A 27 -27.81 12.50 17.54
CA GLU A 27 -27.15 11.49 18.39
C GLU A 27 -27.25 10.08 17.79
N ILE A 28 -26.17 9.31 17.90
CA ILE A 28 -26.23 7.86 18.07
C ILE A 28 -25.49 7.57 19.37
N GLN A 29 -26.17 7.00 20.37
CA GLN A 29 -25.56 6.69 21.66
C GLN A 29 -24.94 5.29 21.67
N PRO A 30 -23.74 5.10 22.24
CA PRO A 30 -23.14 3.78 22.39
C PRO A 30 -23.83 3.01 23.52
N ILE A 31 -24.33 1.81 23.24
CA ILE A 31 -24.84 0.89 24.26
C ILE A 31 -23.65 0.14 24.85
N ALA A 32 -23.44 0.26 26.16
CA ALA A 32 -22.45 -0.54 26.88
C ALA A 32 -23.00 -1.95 27.15
N SER A 33 -22.21 -2.98 26.83
CA SER A 33 -22.47 -4.37 27.22
C SER A 33 -21.58 -4.74 28.41
N GLU A 34 -22.14 -4.78 29.62
CA GLU A 34 -21.48 -5.43 30.76
C GLU A 34 -21.70 -6.95 30.71
N THR A 35 -20.68 -7.71 31.13
CA THR A 35 -20.65 -9.17 31.00
C THR A 35 -21.06 -9.85 32.30
N GLU A 36 -22.25 -10.46 32.32
CA GLU A 36 -22.70 -11.37 33.38
C GLU A 36 -22.86 -12.79 32.80
N ALA A 37 -22.51 -13.81 33.59
CA ALA A 37 -22.50 -15.21 33.15
C ALA A 37 -23.86 -15.91 33.38
N PRO A 38 -24.26 -16.87 32.53
CA PRO A 38 -25.52 -17.60 32.71
C PRO A 38 -25.44 -18.60 33.88
N ALA A 39 -26.48 -18.60 34.72
CA ALA A 39 -26.74 -19.66 35.68
C ALA A 39 -27.70 -20.71 35.09
N GLU A 40 -27.55 -21.97 35.48
CA GLU A 40 -28.43 -23.07 35.08
C GLU A 40 -29.82 -22.94 35.72
N THR A 41 -30.89 -23.37 35.02
CA THR A 41 -32.04 -24.06 35.65
C THR A 41 -33.00 -24.69 34.62
N GLU A 42 -33.44 -25.92 34.93
CA GLU A 42 -34.68 -26.62 34.50
C GLU A 42 -35.12 -26.68 33.02
N ALA A 43 -35.51 -27.89 32.60
CA ALA A 43 -36.13 -28.16 31.30
C ALA A 43 -37.68 -28.21 31.39
N PRO A 44 -38.41 -27.81 30.33
CA PRO A 44 -39.84 -28.10 30.17
C PRO A 44 -40.06 -29.53 29.61
N ALA A 45 -41.26 -30.07 29.83
CA ALA A 45 -41.59 -31.49 29.58
C ALA A 45 -42.08 -31.80 28.14
N GLU A 46 -42.10 -33.10 27.81
CA GLU A 46 -42.73 -33.65 26.60
C GLU A 46 -44.23 -33.30 26.52
N THR A 47 -44.79 -33.18 25.31
CA THR A 47 -46.24 -33.28 25.11
C THR A 47 -46.59 -33.77 23.70
N GLU A 48 -47.29 -34.91 23.66
CA GLU A 48 -48.08 -35.55 22.60
C GLU A 48 -48.27 -34.87 21.23
N ALA A 49 -48.19 -35.68 20.16
CA ALA A 49 -48.49 -35.27 18.79
C ALA A 49 -50.00 -35.34 18.44
N PRO A 50 -50.52 -34.46 17.56
CA PRO A 50 -51.81 -34.63 16.91
C PRO A 50 -51.72 -35.53 15.66
N ALA A 51 -52.86 -36.11 15.25
CA ALA A 51 -52.94 -37.19 14.26
C ALA A 51 -53.13 -36.74 12.80
N GLU A 52 -53.11 -37.72 11.89
CA GLU A 52 -53.41 -37.58 10.46
C GLU A 52 -54.81 -36.99 10.19
N SER A 53 -54.96 -36.27 9.08
CA SER A 53 -56.26 -35.92 8.48
C SER A 53 -56.16 -35.87 6.96
N GLU A 54 -57.24 -36.25 6.27
CA GLU A 54 -57.22 -36.65 4.86
C GLU A 54 -57.17 -35.48 3.85
N ALA A 55 -56.84 -35.81 2.59
CA ALA A 55 -56.79 -34.86 1.49
C ALA A 55 -58.19 -34.49 0.95
N PRO A 56 -58.40 -33.23 0.51
CA PRO A 56 -59.54 -32.86 -0.34
C PRO A 56 -59.31 -33.26 -1.81
N ALA A 57 -60.40 -33.40 -2.57
CA ALA A 57 -60.41 -33.96 -3.92
C ALA A 57 -60.17 -32.92 -5.04
N GLU A 58 -60.10 -33.43 -6.26
CA GLU A 58 -59.94 -32.71 -7.54
C GLU A 58 -60.96 -31.59 -7.75
N ALA A 59 -60.53 -30.54 -8.47
CA ALA A 59 -61.41 -29.50 -8.99
C ALA A 59 -61.08 -29.26 -10.48
N GLU A 60 -62.10 -29.32 -11.33
CA GLU A 60 -62.01 -29.20 -12.79
C GLU A 60 -61.52 -27.81 -13.25
N ALA A 61 -60.89 -27.78 -14.43
CA ALA A 61 -60.39 -26.56 -15.07
C ALA A 61 -61.50 -25.74 -15.77
N PRO A 62 -61.29 -24.42 -15.95
CA PRO A 62 -62.04 -23.64 -16.93
C PRO A 62 -61.14 -23.03 -18.03
N ALA A 63 -61.39 -23.48 -19.26
CA ALA A 63 -61.35 -22.76 -20.54
C ALA A 63 -60.14 -21.87 -20.94
N GLU A 64 -59.73 -22.05 -22.21
CA GLU A 64 -58.84 -21.15 -22.95
C GLU A 64 -59.45 -19.76 -23.17
N THR A 65 -58.59 -18.74 -23.29
CA THR A 65 -58.93 -17.42 -23.83
C THR A 65 -57.84 -16.96 -24.79
N GLU A 66 -58.23 -16.54 -26.00
CA GLU A 66 -57.28 -16.18 -27.07
C GLU A 66 -56.53 -14.86 -26.82
N ALA A 67 -55.38 -14.73 -27.49
CA ALA A 67 -54.55 -13.54 -27.49
C ALA A 67 -55.15 -12.38 -28.31
N PRO A 68 -54.77 -11.12 -28.02
CA PRO A 68 -54.88 -10.04 -28.98
C PRO A 68 -53.55 -9.31 -29.26
N ALA A 69 -53.22 -9.26 -30.55
CA ALA A 69 -52.57 -8.14 -31.27
C ALA A 69 -51.13 -7.70 -30.95
N GLU A 70 -50.38 -7.54 -32.05
CA GLU A 70 -49.14 -6.78 -32.15
C GLU A 70 -49.36 -5.27 -31.91
N THR A 71 -48.32 -4.56 -31.46
CA THR A 71 -48.22 -3.09 -31.61
C THR A 71 -46.85 -2.69 -32.16
N GLU A 72 -46.84 -1.68 -33.02
CA GLU A 72 -45.72 -1.39 -33.92
C GLU A 72 -44.50 -0.70 -33.27
N ALA A 73 -43.40 -0.69 -34.03
CA ALA A 73 -42.12 -0.13 -33.64
C ALA A 73 -42.08 1.41 -33.60
N LEU A 74 -41.23 1.92 -32.71
CA LEU A 74 -40.61 3.24 -32.77
C LEU A 74 -39.13 3.02 -32.41
N ALA A 75 -38.12 3.70 -32.93
CA ALA A 75 -37.90 4.58 -34.08
C ALA A 75 -36.41 4.95 -33.91
N GLU A 76 -35.63 4.98 -34.98
CA GLU A 76 -34.17 5.14 -34.88
C GLU A 76 -33.75 6.53 -34.38
N THR A 77 -32.66 6.61 -33.61
CA THR A 77 -31.95 7.88 -33.33
C THR A 77 -30.43 7.71 -33.43
N GLU A 78 -29.90 7.99 -34.62
CA GLU A 78 -28.60 8.61 -34.92
C GLU A 78 -27.47 8.52 -33.88
N ALA A 79 -26.37 7.85 -34.25
CA ALA A 79 -25.11 7.90 -33.50
C ALA A 79 -24.25 9.13 -33.90
N PRO A 80 -23.57 9.81 -32.95
CA PRO A 80 -22.59 10.85 -33.27
C PRO A 80 -21.20 10.29 -33.55
N ALA A 81 -20.60 10.79 -34.64
CA ALA A 81 -19.31 10.48 -35.24
C ALA A 81 -18.10 10.22 -34.32
N GLU A 82 -17.16 9.40 -34.82
CA GLU A 82 -15.77 9.33 -34.36
C GLU A 82 -15.02 10.66 -34.53
N THR A 83 -13.96 10.88 -33.75
CA THR A 83 -13.03 12.00 -33.92
C THR A 83 -11.58 11.53 -33.93
N GLU A 84 -10.86 11.94 -34.98
CA GLU A 84 -9.47 11.61 -35.33
C GLU A 84 -8.43 11.80 -34.20
N ALA A 85 -7.37 10.99 -34.23
CA ALA A 85 -6.18 11.17 -33.40
C ALA A 85 -5.13 12.09 -34.06
N PRO A 86 -4.43 12.97 -33.31
CA PRO A 86 -3.34 13.78 -33.84
C PRO A 86 -1.96 13.09 -33.71
N ALA A 87 -1.18 13.24 -34.78
CA ALA A 87 0.08 12.59 -35.09
C ALA A 87 1.28 12.77 -34.11
N GLU A 88 2.23 11.84 -34.26
CA GLU A 88 3.67 11.93 -33.93
C GLU A 88 4.31 13.30 -34.25
N THR A 89 5.28 13.74 -33.44
CA THR A 89 6.26 14.76 -33.85
C THR A 89 7.68 14.45 -33.35
N GLU A 90 8.57 14.36 -34.33
CA GLU A 90 10.03 14.12 -34.34
C GLU A 90 10.94 14.78 -33.28
N THR A 91 12.15 14.21 -33.18
CA THR A 91 13.29 14.70 -32.38
C THR A 91 14.07 15.85 -33.04
N PRO A 92 14.92 16.56 -32.27
CA PRO A 92 16.38 16.49 -32.50
C PRO A 92 17.16 16.33 -31.16
N ALA A 93 18.39 15.77 -31.06
CA ALA A 93 19.65 16.01 -31.78
C ALA A 93 20.21 17.45 -31.56
N GLU A 94 21.49 17.74 -31.32
CA GLU A 94 22.77 17.00 -31.17
C GLU A 94 23.54 17.58 -29.92
N THR A 95 24.72 17.17 -29.42
CA THR A 95 25.77 16.15 -29.70
C THR A 95 26.36 15.70 -28.31
N GLU A 96 27.57 15.24 -27.98
CA GLU A 96 28.91 14.95 -28.58
C GLU A 96 29.65 13.89 -27.70
N ALA A 97 30.90 13.54 -28.04
CA ALA A 97 31.84 12.61 -27.37
C ALA A 97 32.48 13.14 -26.05
N SER A 98 33.42 12.48 -25.34
CA SER A 98 34.39 11.45 -25.77
C SER A 98 35.14 10.67 -24.67
N THR A 99 35.81 9.59 -25.10
CA THR A 99 36.98 8.87 -24.53
C THR A 99 36.89 8.08 -23.22
N GLU A 100 37.41 6.84 -23.29
CA GLU A 100 37.75 5.90 -22.23
C GLU A 100 39.08 6.28 -21.52
N VAL A 101 39.44 5.57 -20.43
CA VAL A 101 40.69 4.75 -20.34
C VAL A 101 40.83 4.03 -18.99
N ASP A 102 41.19 2.74 -19.07
CA ASP A 102 41.83 1.80 -18.12
C ASP A 102 41.61 1.88 -16.59
N THR A 103 41.17 0.73 -16.06
CA THR A 103 41.47 0.27 -14.69
C THR A 103 42.94 -0.20 -14.58
N PRO A 104 43.53 -0.17 -13.37
CA PRO A 104 44.17 -1.41 -12.92
C PRO A 104 44.10 -1.72 -11.41
N ALA A 105 43.89 -3.01 -11.13
CA ALA A 105 44.46 -3.83 -10.04
C ALA A 105 44.32 -3.45 -8.54
N GLU A 106 43.89 -4.43 -7.75
CA GLU A 106 44.05 -4.52 -6.30
C GLU A 106 45.52 -4.79 -5.90
N VAL A 107 45.99 -4.26 -4.75
CA VAL A 107 47.08 -4.85 -3.95
C VAL A 107 46.86 -4.58 -2.44
N GLU A 108 46.71 -5.66 -1.67
CA GLU A 108 47.10 -5.93 -0.27
C GLU A 108 47.27 -4.80 0.78
N THR A 109 46.66 -5.03 1.95
CA THR A 109 47.01 -4.38 3.24
C THR A 109 48.40 -4.80 3.74
N PRO A 110 49.05 -4.00 4.63
CA PRO A 110 49.24 -4.54 5.98
C PRO A 110 49.12 -3.55 7.15
N THR A 111 48.46 -4.04 8.20
CA THR A 111 48.67 -3.84 9.65
C THR A 111 49.73 -2.84 10.14
N GLU A 112 49.32 -1.81 10.90
CA GLU A 112 50.18 -1.07 11.85
C GLU A 112 50.24 -1.73 13.25
N SER A 113 51.22 -1.34 14.07
CA SER A 113 51.43 -1.80 15.45
C SER A 113 51.50 -0.61 16.41
N GLU A 114 50.95 -0.75 17.61
CA GLU A 114 50.61 0.39 18.49
C GLU A 114 51.72 0.91 19.43
N THR A 115 51.60 2.20 19.80
CA THR A 115 51.91 2.83 21.12
C THR A 115 53.37 3.02 21.59
N PRO A 116 53.64 3.89 22.61
CA PRO A 116 52.80 4.93 23.22
C PRO A 116 53.42 6.36 23.36
N ALA A 117 52.52 7.29 23.66
CA ALA A 117 52.64 8.68 24.12
C ALA A 117 53.80 9.14 25.03
N VAL A 118 54.04 10.46 24.98
CA VAL A 118 54.54 11.31 26.09
C VAL A 118 53.71 12.61 26.17
N VAL A 119 53.80 13.34 27.29
CA VAL A 119 52.87 14.42 27.70
C VAL A 119 53.65 15.67 28.11
N ALA A 120 53.26 16.88 27.65
CA ALA A 120 53.20 18.11 28.47
C ALA A 120 52.69 19.37 27.71
N THR A 121 51.68 20.03 28.30
CA THR A 121 51.43 21.49 28.43
C THR A 121 51.62 22.47 27.26
N GLU A 122 50.59 23.30 27.06
CA GLU A 122 50.55 24.48 26.18
C GLU A 122 51.34 25.68 26.72
N THR A 123 51.86 26.51 25.80
CA THR A 123 51.97 27.97 25.95
C THR A 123 51.82 28.65 24.58
N ASP A 124 51.13 29.79 24.55
CA ASP A 124 50.81 30.58 23.36
C ASP A 124 51.87 31.68 23.12
N SER A 125 52.56 31.63 21.97
CA SER A 125 53.43 32.71 21.45
C SER A 125 53.87 32.44 20.00
N ASP A 126 53.97 33.48 19.17
CA ASP A 126 54.44 33.41 17.78
C ASP A 126 55.80 32.72 17.66
N GLU A 127 55.93 31.63 16.89
CA GLU A 127 57.20 30.91 16.75
C GLU A 127 57.59 30.56 15.30
N GLU A 128 58.90 30.70 15.03
CA GLU A 128 59.54 30.56 13.72
C GLU A 128 59.66 29.08 13.34
N LEU A 129 59.13 28.67 12.18
CA LEU A 129 59.05 27.27 11.73
C LEU A 129 60.42 26.56 11.85
N ALA A 130 60.51 25.64 12.81
CA ALA A 130 61.79 25.08 13.28
C ALA A 130 62.59 24.36 12.19
N GLN A 131 63.83 24.82 11.96
CA GLN A 131 64.73 24.28 10.93
C GLN A 131 65.81 23.38 11.55
N ALA A 132 65.75 22.08 11.27
CA ALA A 132 66.76 21.12 11.68
C ALA A 132 67.69 20.72 10.51
N THR A 133 68.92 21.21 10.49
CA THR A 133 69.91 20.89 9.45
C THR A 133 70.82 19.71 9.80
N SER A 134 70.80 18.66 9.00
CA SER A 134 71.76 17.53 9.09
C SER A 134 73.05 17.80 8.31
N VAL A 135 74.15 17.16 8.70
CA VAL A 135 75.54 17.52 8.33
C VAL A 135 75.95 17.17 6.88
N TYR A 136 75.10 16.44 6.14
CA TYR A 136 75.21 16.26 4.69
C TYR A 136 73.91 16.73 4.01
N GLY A 137 73.46 17.93 4.40
CA GLY A 137 72.06 18.32 4.40
C GLY A 137 71.37 18.44 3.04
N ALA A 138 70.31 17.65 2.88
CA ALA A 138 69.07 18.18 2.34
C ALA A 138 68.30 18.90 3.48
N LYS A 139 67.51 19.92 3.16
CA LYS A 139 66.51 20.51 4.07
C LYS A 139 65.46 19.44 4.40
N THR A 140 64.95 19.47 5.63
CA THR A 140 63.83 18.65 6.12
C THR A 140 62.89 19.52 6.95
N GLY A 141 61.66 19.06 7.16
CA GLY A 141 60.56 19.91 7.61
C GLY A 141 59.87 20.59 6.42
N TRP A 142 59.54 21.86 6.59
CA TRP A 142 58.75 22.63 5.63
C TRP A 142 59.54 23.13 4.41
N TYR A 143 58.88 23.04 3.25
CA TYR A 143 59.26 23.66 1.99
C TYR A 143 58.08 24.49 1.47
N GLY A 144 58.35 25.57 0.75
CA GLY A 144 57.30 26.48 0.26
C GLY A 144 57.62 27.20 -1.06
N PRO A 145 56.81 28.20 -1.45
CA PRO A 145 57.06 29.05 -2.62
C PRO A 145 58.44 29.73 -2.63
N GLU A 146 58.98 30.04 -1.46
CA GLU A 146 60.34 30.55 -1.26
C GLU A 146 61.45 29.54 -1.65
N ASP A 147 61.17 28.23 -1.61
CA ASP A 147 62.06 27.18 -2.12
C ASP A 147 61.76 26.82 -3.60
N GLY A 148 60.77 27.47 -4.22
CA GLY A 148 60.36 27.24 -5.62
C GLY A 148 59.23 26.23 -5.83
N TYR A 149 58.49 25.84 -4.79
CA TYR A 149 57.34 24.93 -4.90
C TYR A 149 56.02 25.71 -5.16
N PRO A 150 55.02 25.12 -5.84
CA PRO A 150 53.72 25.77 -6.06
C PRO A 150 52.95 26.15 -4.79
N ASP A 151 53.07 25.35 -3.73
CA ASP A 151 52.49 25.56 -2.39
C ASP A 151 53.36 24.82 -1.36
N TYR A 152 53.02 24.90 -0.07
CA TYR A 152 53.77 24.27 1.00
C TYR A 152 53.73 22.74 0.95
N CYS A 153 54.88 22.11 1.15
CA CYS A 153 55.08 20.66 1.20
C CYS A 153 56.00 20.27 2.36
N TYR A 154 55.85 19.06 2.90
CA TYR A 154 56.57 18.62 4.10
C TYR A 154 57.43 17.38 3.85
N LYS A 155 58.67 17.43 4.36
CA LYS A 155 59.68 16.38 4.18
C LYS A 155 60.17 15.83 5.51
N PHE A 156 60.02 14.53 5.72
CA PHE A 156 60.40 13.85 6.95
C PHE A 156 61.93 13.73 7.11
N GLY A 157 62.36 13.43 8.34
CA GLY A 157 63.78 13.33 8.71
C GLY A 157 64.54 12.16 8.05
N ASP A 158 63.83 11.17 7.51
CA ASP A 158 64.39 10.09 6.69
C ASP A 158 64.61 10.50 5.21
N GLY A 159 64.10 11.68 4.81
CA GLY A 159 64.16 12.20 3.46
C GLY A 159 62.93 11.90 2.58
N SER A 160 61.93 11.19 3.10
CA SER A 160 60.63 10.98 2.43
C SER A 160 59.76 12.24 2.48
N TRP A 161 58.71 12.29 1.64
CA TRP A 161 57.77 13.41 1.57
C TRP A 161 56.37 12.98 2.01
N ALA A 162 55.61 13.91 2.61
CA ALA A 162 54.23 13.68 2.97
C ALA A 162 53.32 13.70 1.73
N TYR A 163 52.79 12.54 1.36
CA TYR A 163 51.78 12.36 0.30
C TYR A 163 50.52 11.69 0.86
N SER A 164 49.34 12.20 0.52
CA SER A 164 48.02 11.67 0.91
C SER A 164 47.82 11.40 2.40
N GLN A 165 48.52 12.13 3.28
CA GLN A 165 48.66 11.79 4.70
C GLN A 165 48.62 13.00 5.63
N PHE A 166 48.25 12.73 6.89
CA PHE A 166 48.34 13.72 7.96
C PHE A 166 49.77 13.85 8.49
N VAL A 167 50.19 15.07 8.82
CA VAL A 167 51.43 15.35 9.54
C VAL A 167 51.08 16.10 10.81
N SER A 168 51.57 15.61 11.96
CA SER A 168 51.55 16.35 13.22
C SER A 168 52.89 17.03 13.43
N THR A 169 52.87 18.36 13.64
CA THR A 169 54.00 19.17 14.10
C THR A 169 53.77 19.61 15.55
N GLU A 170 54.73 20.33 16.13
CA GLU A 170 54.57 20.96 17.45
C GLU A 170 53.48 22.05 17.46
N THR A 171 53.25 22.71 16.31
CA THR A 171 52.25 23.78 16.16
C THR A 171 50.85 23.29 15.78
N GLY A 172 50.68 22.06 15.28
CA GLY A 172 49.36 21.52 14.94
C GLY A 172 49.39 20.33 13.98
N LYS A 173 48.22 19.99 13.42
CA LYS A 173 48.05 18.86 12.50
C LYS A 173 47.63 19.38 11.12
N PHE A 174 48.29 18.87 10.08
CA PHE A 174 48.12 19.24 8.67
C PHE A 174 47.77 18.00 7.85
N TYR A 175 47.35 18.18 6.59
CA TYR A 175 47.23 17.10 5.61
C TYR A 175 47.82 17.53 4.28
N PHE A 176 48.42 16.56 3.57
CA PHE A 176 49.05 16.77 2.26
C PHE A 176 48.36 15.90 1.21
N ASP A 177 48.10 16.47 0.03
CA ASP A 177 47.40 15.80 -1.05
C ASP A 177 48.28 14.72 -1.74
N ALA A 178 47.75 14.10 -2.80
CA ALA A 178 48.47 13.09 -3.58
C ALA A 178 49.72 13.64 -4.31
N ASN A 179 49.84 14.96 -4.47
CA ASN A 179 50.99 15.65 -5.06
C ASN A 179 51.97 16.17 -4.00
N GLY A 180 51.62 16.05 -2.72
CA GLY A 180 52.44 16.44 -1.57
C GLY A 180 52.28 17.88 -1.12
N TYR A 181 51.20 18.56 -1.53
CA TYR A 181 50.90 19.95 -1.17
C TYR A 181 49.89 20.05 -0.03
N MET A 182 50.10 21.03 0.85
CA MET A 182 49.29 21.27 2.05
C MET A 182 47.87 21.72 1.69
N VAL A 183 46.88 20.94 2.12
CA VAL A 183 45.47 21.25 1.85
C VAL A 183 44.93 22.34 2.79
N ARG A 184 43.89 23.04 2.33
CA ARG A 184 43.15 24.06 3.10
C ARG A 184 41.65 23.90 2.86
N GLY A 185 40.83 24.50 3.72
CA GLY A 185 39.37 24.45 3.64
C GLY A 185 38.77 23.06 3.91
N TRP A 186 37.59 22.81 3.35
CA TRP A 186 36.86 21.53 3.47
C TRP A 186 37.52 20.41 2.68
N GLN A 187 37.75 19.27 3.32
CA GLN A 187 38.42 18.11 2.74
C GLN A 187 37.74 16.81 3.17
N LYS A 188 37.46 15.89 2.23
CA LYS A 188 36.91 14.57 2.54
C LYS A 188 38.03 13.53 2.43
N ILE A 189 38.52 13.06 3.57
CA ILE A 189 39.68 12.16 3.71
C ILE A 189 39.17 10.87 4.34
N ASN A 190 39.40 9.71 3.69
CA ASN A 190 38.96 8.39 4.17
C ASN A 190 37.47 8.37 4.57
N SER A 191 36.62 8.92 3.71
CA SER A 191 35.17 9.14 3.89
C SER A 191 34.73 10.10 5.00
N LEU A 192 35.63 10.56 5.87
CA LEU A 192 35.37 11.55 6.90
C LEU A 192 35.65 12.98 6.40
N TRP A 193 34.89 13.95 6.90
CA TRP A 193 35.09 15.37 6.59
C TRP A 193 35.98 16.05 7.62
N TYR A 194 36.92 16.85 7.14
CA TYR A 194 37.82 17.70 7.93
C TYR A 194 37.77 19.13 7.39
N TYR A 195 38.14 20.09 8.21
CA TYR A 195 38.34 21.48 7.79
C TYR A 195 39.72 21.96 8.24
N PHE A 196 40.44 22.58 7.33
CA PHE A 196 41.75 23.18 7.55
C PHE A 196 41.63 24.70 7.35
N ASP A 197 42.26 25.50 8.19
CA ASP A 197 42.18 26.96 8.08
C ASP A 197 43.01 27.52 6.90
N ALA A 198 43.09 28.85 6.80
CA ALA A 198 43.87 29.52 5.75
C ALA A 198 45.39 29.25 5.83
N ASN A 199 45.89 28.80 6.98
CA ASN A 199 47.28 28.44 7.23
C ASN A 199 47.53 26.93 7.09
N GLY A 200 46.47 26.12 6.93
CA GLY A 200 46.53 24.66 6.82
C GLY A 200 46.34 23.90 8.13
N TYR A 201 46.03 24.57 9.25
CA TYR A 201 45.80 23.88 10.52
C TYR A 201 44.43 23.18 10.53
N MET A 202 44.43 21.87 10.80
CA MET A 202 43.24 21.05 10.98
C MET A 202 42.46 21.51 12.22
N GLN A 203 41.24 22.00 12.01
CA GLN A 203 40.41 22.55 13.07
C GLN A 203 39.77 21.46 13.94
N LYS A 204 39.41 21.85 15.16
CA LYS A 204 38.80 21.02 16.21
C LYS A 204 37.70 21.79 16.93
N ASP A 205 36.86 21.06 17.67
CA ASP A 205 35.76 21.58 18.48
C ASP A 205 34.78 22.45 17.66
N TRP A 206 34.17 23.46 18.28
CA TRP A 206 33.19 24.34 17.65
C TRP A 206 33.84 25.35 16.71
N GLN A 207 33.37 25.41 15.46
CA GLN A 207 33.87 26.32 14.44
C GLN A 207 32.71 26.99 13.71
N GLU A 208 32.78 28.31 13.52
CA GLU A 208 31.84 29.07 12.70
C GLU A 208 32.43 29.25 11.29
N ILE A 209 31.89 28.53 10.31
CA ILE A 209 32.38 28.51 8.93
C ILE A 209 31.25 29.01 8.03
N GLY A 210 31.46 30.15 7.36
CA GLY A 210 30.45 30.75 6.47
C GLY A 210 29.14 31.16 7.16
N GLY A 211 29.17 31.49 8.46
CA GLY A 211 27.98 31.84 9.24
C GLY A 211 27.15 30.63 9.70
N LYS A 212 27.72 29.42 9.65
CA LYS A 212 27.14 28.19 10.17
C LYS A 212 28.07 27.55 11.20
N TRP A 213 27.50 26.97 12.24
CA TRP A 213 28.25 26.26 13.28
C TRP A 213 28.46 24.80 12.90
N TYR A 214 29.70 24.34 13.04
CA TYR A 214 30.14 22.96 12.86
C TYR A 214 30.84 22.48 14.13
N TYR A 215 30.89 21.18 14.34
CA TYR A 215 31.68 20.57 15.40
C TYR A 215 32.61 19.50 14.86
N PHE A 216 33.90 19.63 15.18
CA PHE A 216 34.95 18.69 14.81
C PHE A 216 35.44 17.95 16.06
N SER A 217 35.63 16.63 15.95
CA SER A 217 36.09 15.78 17.04
C SER A 217 37.39 16.31 17.68
N PRO A 218 37.41 16.64 18.98
CA PRO A 218 38.61 17.16 19.66
C PRO A 218 39.75 16.14 19.70
N TYR A 219 39.48 14.86 19.44
CA TYR A 219 40.49 13.80 19.41
C TYR A 219 41.26 13.83 18.08
N ASP A 220 40.57 13.61 16.97
CA ASP A 220 41.17 13.28 15.67
C ASP A 220 40.83 14.28 14.53
N GLY A 221 39.82 15.14 14.73
CA GLY A 221 39.48 16.27 13.85
C GLY A 221 38.34 16.07 12.86
N HIS A 222 37.66 14.92 12.84
CA HIS A 222 36.56 14.71 11.89
C HIS A 222 35.28 15.46 12.30
N MET A 223 34.54 15.98 11.32
CA MET A 223 33.26 16.66 11.50
C MET A 223 32.16 15.70 11.94
N TYR A 224 31.28 16.12 12.87
CA TYR A 224 30.04 15.42 13.17
C TYR A 224 28.92 15.85 12.21
N TYR A 225 28.21 14.89 11.61
CA TYR A 225 27.14 15.14 10.64
C TYR A 225 26.06 14.04 10.68
N SER A 226 24.87 14.36 10.14
CA SER A 226 23.70 13.46 10.03
C SER A 226 23.28 12.80 11.36
N THR A 227 23.47 13.46 12.50
CA THR A 227 23.41 12.79 13.80
C THR A 227 23.14 13.72 14.98
N VAL A 228 22.62 13.14 16.07
CA VAL A 228 22.57 13.77 17.39
C VAL A 228 23.75 13.28 18.26
N ARG A 229 24.41 14.20 18.96
CA ARG A 229 25.55 13.92 19.86
C ARG A 229 25.45 14.74 21.14
N GLU A 230 25.87 14.16 22.25
CA GLU A 230 26.16 14.91 23.46
C GLU A 230 27.50 15.65 23.29
N ILE A 231 27.51 16.96 23.50
CA ILE A 231 28.70 17.79 23.51
C ILE A 231 28.65 18.64 24.79
N ASN A 232 29.63 18.45 25.68
CA ASN A 232 29.76 19.18 26.94
C ASN A 232 28.47 19.21 27.79
N GLY A 233 27.82 18.04 27.96
CA GLY A 233 26.57 17.92 28.74
C GLY A 233 25.31 18.40 28.02
N THR A 234 25.37 18.68 26.71
CA THR A 234 24.24 19.17 25.90
C THR A 234 24.05 18.33 24.65
N MET A 235 22.86 17.80 24.42
CA MET A 235 22.52 17.13 23.16
C MET A 235 22.40 18.15 22.02
N ARG A 236 23.11 17.93 20.92
CA ARG A 236 23.19 18.77 19.72
C ARG A 236 22.87 17.95 18.48
N ALA A 237 22.16 18.53 17.51
CA ALA A 237 21.82 17.88 16.25
C ALA A 237 22.59 18.51 15.09
N PHE A 238 23.14 17.69 14.19
CA PHE A 238 23.88 18.11 13.01
C PHE A 238 23.26 17.50 11.75
N ALA A 239 22.99 18.33 10.75
CA ALA A 239 22.44 17.89 9.47
C ALA A 239 23.49 17.09 8.66
N PRO A 240 23.12 16.42 7.55
CA PRO A 240 24.07 15.66 6.71
C PRO A 240 25.26 16.47 6.16
N SER A 241 25.08 17.76 5.92
CA SER A 241 26.17 18.70 5.60
C SER A 241 27.07 19.09 6.79
N GLY A 242 26.75 18.62 8.01
CA GLY A 242 27.48 18.89 9.25
C GLY A 242 27.13 20.19 9.97
N GLN A 243 26.28 21.04 9.39
CA GLN A 243 25.81 22.25 10.06
C GLN A 243 24.94 21.89 11.28
N MET A 244 25.15 22.59 12.41
CA MET A 244 24.30 22.47 13.60
C MET A 244 22.89 22.98 13.27
N ILE A 245 21.89 22.17 13.59
CA ILE A 245 20.47 22.47 13.36
C ILE A 245 19.97 23.43 14.45
N GLN A 246 19.23 24.47 14.05
CA GLN A 246 18.56 25.41 14.96
C GLN A 246 17.17 25.74 14.46
N GLY A 247 16.12 25.24 15.14
CA GLY A 247 14.77 25.24 14.58
C GLY A 247 14.69 24.36 13.33
N TRP A 248 13.81 24.73 12.41
CA TRP A 248 13.64 24.05 11.12
C TRP A 248 14.78 24.36 10.16
N THR A 249 15.52 23.32 9.75
CA THR A 249 16.63 23.41 8.80
C THR A 249 16.36 22.46 7.63
N TRP A 250 16.31 22.96 6.39
CA TRP A 250 16.35 22.13 5.19
C TRP A 250 17.80 21.85 4.83
N ASP A 251 18.13 20.60 4.50
CA ASP A 251 19.47 20.21 4.03
C ASP A 251 19.39 19.30 2.82
N VAL A 252 20.34 19.46 1.90
CA VAL A 252 20.44 18.71 0.63
C VAL A 252 21.69 17.84 0.68
N TYR A 253 21.56 16.55 0.39
CA TYR A 253 22.63 15.58 0.55
C TYR A 253 22.51 14.42 -0.45
N THR A 254 23.63 13.75 -0.71
CA THR A 254 23.63 12.47 -1.43
C THR A 254 23.34 11.34 -0.45
N ASP A 255 22.32 10.53 -0.73
CA ASP A 255 21.98 9.38 0.10
C ASP A 255 22.85 8.14 -0.18
N TYR A 256 22.42 6.96 0.29
CA TYR A 256 23.20 5.73 0.18
C TYR A 256 23.20 5.14 -1.24
N ASP A 257 22.13 5.37 -2.00
CA ASP A 257 21.97 4.84 -3.36
C ASP A 257 22.63 5.77 -4.41
N GLY A 258 23.05 6.96 -3.97
CA GLY A 258 23.78 7.95 -4.78
C GLY A 258 22.90 9.11 -5.27
N ASP A 259 21.63 9.14 -4.89
CA ASP A 259 20.69 10.17 -5.32
C ASP A 259 20.85 11.46 -4.50
N VAL A 260 20.70 12.60 -5.18
CA VAL A 260 20.71 13.92 -4.54
C VAL A 260 19.31 14.21 -4.01
N THR A 261 19.15 14.01 -2.70
CA THR A 261 17.90 14.16 -1.97
C THR A 261 17.98 15.33 -0.98
N GLY A 262 16.90 15.57 -0.22
CA GLY A 262 16.90 16.56 0.85
C GLY A 262 15.69 16.41 1.76
N ASP A 263 15.86 16.85 3.00
CA ASP A 263 14.86 16.73 4.05
C ASP A 263 14.84 17.95 4.96
N TRP A 264 13.75 18.08 5.71
CA TRP A 264 13.70 18.92 6.89
C TRP A 264 14.29 18.20 8.10
N PHE A 265 15.04 18.96 8.87
CA PHE A 265 15.58 18.60 10.17
C PHE A 265 15.09 19.61 11.20
N TYR A 266 14.93 19.17 12.46
CA TYR A 266 14.51 20.02 13.56
C TYR A 266 15.35 19.80 14.82
N ALA A 267 15.69 20.93 15.45
CA ALA A 267 16.21 21.01 16.80
C ALA A 267 15.56 22.23 17.47
N ASN A 268 15.66 22.35 18.79
CA ASN A 268 15.17 23.54 19.48
C ASN A 268 15.90 24.82 18.98
N PRO A 269 15.30 26.02 19.02
CA PRO A 269 15.92 27.25 18.48
C PRO A 269 17.28 27.65 19.10
N ASN A 270 17.54 27.21 20.34
CA ASN A 270 18.83 27.33 21.05
C ASN A 270 19.90 26.30 20.58
N GLY A 271 19.57 25.48 19.58
CA GLY A 271 20.40 24.42 19.02
C GLY A 271 20.51 23.17 19.90
N THR A 272 19.65 22.97 20.91
CA THR A 272 19.60 21.68 21.63
C THR A 272 18.75 20.69 20.85
N ALA A 273 19.14 19.42 20.81
CA ALA A 273 18.37 18.37 20.12
C ALA A 273 16.91 18.33 20.62
N TYR A 274 16.01 17.85 19.78
CA TYR A 274 14.60 17.66 20.13
C TYR A 274 14.36 16.21 20.55
N GLU A 275 13.75 16.01 21.71
CA GLU A 275 13.77 14.72 22.44
C GLU A 275 12.40 14.03 22.54
N ASP A 276 11.28 14.75 22.38
CA ASP A 276 9.93 14.15 22.49
C ASP A 276 9.50 13.36 21.23
N GLY A 277 10.16 13.60 20.10
CA GLY A 277 9.81 13.07 18.78
C GLY A 277 8.56 13.71 18.14
N TRP A 278 7.44 13.76 18.86
CA TRP A 278 6.15 14.29 18.36
C TRP A 278 6.03 15.81 18.54
N LEU A 279 6.26 16.57 17.46
CA LEU A 279 6.21 18.03 17.44
C LEU A 279 4.86 18.54 16.91
N ALA A 280 4.14 19.32 17.73
CA ALA A 280 2.93 20.03 17.32
C ALA A 280 3.27 21.46 16.83
N GLN A 281 3.00 21.77 15.57
CA GLN A 281 3.22 23.10 14.98
C GLN A 281 2.21 23.36 13.86
N ASP A 282 1.88 24.64 13.58
CA ASP A 282 1.11 25.08 12.40
C ASP A 282 -0.19 24.27 12.16
N GLY A 283 -0.92 24.00 13.24
CA GLY A 283 -2.16 23.21 13.22
C GLY A 283 -1.96 21.79 12.71
N GLY A 284 -0.82 21.16 13.02
CA GLY A 284 -0.43 19.83 12.59
C GLY A 284 0.53 19.16 13.56
N TRP A 285 0.80 17.89 13.28
CA TRP A 285 1.82 17.09 13.97
C TRP A 285 2.90 16.67 12.98
N TYR A 286 4.13 16.62 13.46
CA TYR A 286 5.32 16.19 12.76
C TYR A 286 6.04 15.18 13.65
N TYR A 287 6.78 14.24 13.07
CA TYR A 287 7.66 13.35 13.85
C TYR A 287 9.13 13.60 13.49
N ILE A 288 9.92 13.86 14.52
CA ILE A 288 11.36 14.12 14.43
C ILE A 288 12.10 12.90 14.98
N ASN A 289 12.99 12.32 14.18
CA ASN A 289 13.83 11.21 14.59
C ASN A 289 14.90 11.71 15.59
N THR A 290 14.74 11.37 16.87
CA THR A 290 15.56 11.89 17.99
C THR A 290 17.04 11.50 17.94
N TYR A 291 17.44 10.56 17.08
CA TYR A 291 18.85 10.15 16.86
C TYR A 291 19.57 10.97 15.76
N SER A 292 18.82 11.70 14.92
CA SER A 292 19.35 12.41 13.74
C SER A 292 18.83 13.83 13.56
N GLY A 293 17.73 14.20 14.23
CA GLY A 293 16.99 15.43 13.98
C GLY A 293 16.16 15.41 12.69
N ARG A 294 16.19 14.33 11.88
CA ARG A 294 15.47 14.25 10.60
C ARG A 294 13.97 14.13 10.81
N MET A 295 13.17 14.93 10.12
CA MET A 295 11.72 14.85 10.11
C MET A 295 11.26 13.69 9.21
N TYR A 296 10.27 12.90 9.64
CA TYR A 296 9.63 11.91 8.77
C TYR A 296 8.67 12.58 7.78
N SER A 297 8.73 12.17 6.51
CA SER A 297 7.95 12.77 5.42
C SER A 297 7.64 11.75 4.33
N LYS A 298 6.64 12.04 3.48
CA LYS A 298 6.36 11.35 2.21
C LYS A 298 6.32 9.80 2.32
N GLY A 299 5.78 9.26 3.41
CA GLY A 299 5.89 7.82 3.70
C GLY A 299 5.10 7.36 4.93
N MET A 300 5.18 6.06 5.20
CA MET A 300 4.57 5.39 6.34
C MET A 300 5.67 4.80 7.25
N TYR A 301 5.57 5.05 8.55
CA TYR A 301 6.63 4.74 9.52
C TYR A 301 6.05 4.12 10.79
N THR A 302 6.72 3.09 11.32
CA THR A 302 6.42 2.52 12.64
C THR A 302 7.06 3.36 13.74
N ILE A 303 6.26 3.79 14.72
CA ILE A 303 6.66 4.57 15.89
C ILE A 303 5.91 3.95 17.08
N ASN A 304 6.64 3.41 18.07
CA ASN A 304 6.05 2.76 19.26
C ASN A 304 4.94 1.75 18.90
N ASP A 305 5.30 0.77 18.05
CA ASP A 305 4.47 -0.33 17.54
C ASP A 305 3.20 0.06 16.73
N LYS A 306 2.91 1.36 16.59
CA LYS A 306 1.88 1.90 15.70
C LYS A 306 2.49 2.43 14.40
N ARG A 307 1.77 2.33 13.29
CA ARG A 307 2.20 2.90 11.99
C ARG A 307 1.47 4.22 11.73
N TYR A 308 2.21 5.22 11.24
CA TYR A 308 1.74 6.58 10.99
C TYR A 308 2.17 7.01 9.58
N ARG A 309 1.32 7.75 8.87
CA ARG A 309 1.60 8.22 7.50
C ARG A 309 1.75 9.74 7.47
N PHE A 310 2.79 10.22 6.80
CA PHE A 310 3.16 11.64 6.72
C PHE A 310 3.16 12.13 5.27
N LYS A 311 2.66 13.34 5.05
CA LYS A 311 2.67 14.03 3.76
C LYS A 311 4.09 14.45 3.35
N LYS A 312 4.26 14.94 2.11
CA LYS A 312 5.55 15.43 1.60
C LYS A 312 6.11 16.62 2.39
N ASP A 313 5.25 17.41 3.03
CA ASP A 313 5.62 18.50 3.94
C ASP A 313 5.92 18.02 5.39
N GLY A 314 5.85 16.71 5.65
CA GLY A 314 6.03 16.11 6.97
C GLY A 314 4.81 16.11 7.87
N LYS A 315 3.69 16.70 7.44
CA LYS A 315 2.49 16.79 8.27
C LYS A 315 1.79 15.43 8.36
N LEU A 316 1.51 14.99 9.59
CA LEU A 316 0.78 13.78 9.91
C LEU A 316 -0.60 13.77 9.24
N ILE A 317 -1.00 12.59 8.76
CA ILE A 317 -2.29 12.35 8.12
C ILE A 317 -3.29 11.86 9.18
N ILE A 318 -4.49 12.44 9.16
CA ILE A 318 -5.63 12.07 10.03
C ILE A 318 -6.86 11.89 9.12
N GLY A 319 -7.53 10.75 9.20
CA GLY A 319 -8.63 10.36 8.32
C GLY A 319 -8.17 9.86 6.95
N TRP A 320 -8.97 10.15 5.92
CA TRP A 320 -8.77 9.68 4.54
C TRP A 320 -7.54 10.28 3.84
N TYR A 321 -6.80 9.45 3.10
CA TYR A 321 -5.70 9.84 2.24
C TYR A 321 -5.47 8.84 1.11
N GLN A 322 -4.97 9.31 -0.03
CA GLN A 322 -4.58 8.49 -1.18
C GLN A 322 -3.08 8.71 -1.44
N THR A 323 -2.28 7.65 -1.65
CA THR A 323 -0.82 7.78 -1.81
C THR A 323 -0.27 7.45 -3.20
N GLY A 324 -1.08 6.83 -4.05
CA GLY A 324 -0.64 6.20 -5.29
C GLY A 324 -0.54 7.10 -6.51
N ILE A 325 -0.04 6.50 -7.58
CA ILE A 325 -0.35 6.89 -8.97
C ILE A 325 -1.56 6.14 -9.51
N TYR A 326 -1.96 5.06 -8.85
CA TYR A 326 -3.14 4.25 -9.14
C TYR A 326 -4.33 4.71 -8.25
N LEU A 327 -5.55 4.36 -8.65
CA LEU A 327 -6.78 4.94 -8.06
C LEU A 327 -7.25 4.25 -6.76
N ASP A 328 -6.58 3.15 -6.41
CA ASP A 328 -6.87 2.15 -5.38
C ASP A 328 -6.06 2.31 -4.08
N ASP A 329 -4.86 2.93 -4.14
CA ASP A 329 -3.93 3.23 -3.04
C ASP A 329 -4.50 4.19 -1.94
N TRP A 330 -5.60 3.80 -1.28
CA TRP A 330 -6.29 4.54 -0.22
C TRP A 330 -5.95 4.04 1.18
N TYR A 331 -5.97 4.99 2.11
CA TYR A 331 -5.67 4.81 3.53
C TYR A 331 -6.68 5.56 4.38
N TYR A 332 -6.93 5.02 5.57
CA TYR A 332 -7.59 5.75 6.65
C TYR A 332 -6.71 5.72 7.91
N THR A 333 -6.61 6.84 8.60
CA THR A 333 -5.94 6.94 9.90
C THR A 333 -6.90 7.40 10.99
N ASN A 334 -6.70 6.84 12.19
CA ASN A 334 -7.39 7.18 13.42
C ASN A 334 -7.22 8.66 13.81
N ALA A 335 -8.00 9.11 14.80
CA ALA A 335 -7.88 10.46 15.36
C ALA A 335 -6.53 10.75 16.04
N ASP A 336 -5.75 9.72 16.40
CA ASP A 336 -4.36 9.83 16.87
C ASP A 336 -3.32 9.75 15.72
N GLY A 337 -3.77 9.67 14.47
CA GLY A 337 -2.95 9.55 13.27
C GLY A 337 -2.39 8.15 12.98
N SER A 338 -2.67 7.15 13.83
CA SER A 338 -2.27 5.77 13.56
C SER A 338 -3.12 5.13 12.45
N ALA A 339 -2.53 4.25 11.63
CA ALA A 339 -3.25 3.53 10.60
C ALA A 339 -4.46 2.75 11.17
N TYR A 340 -5.57 2.79 10.44
CA TYR A 340 -6.78 2.02 10.76
C TYR A 340 -6.70 0.62 10.15
N SER A 341 -7.32 -0.38 10.79
CA SER A 341 -7.51 -1.73 10.23
C SER A 341 -8.91 -2.24 10.54
N GLY A 342 -9.40 -3.17 9.72
CA GLY A 342 -10.75 -3.73 9.78
C GLY A 342 -11.84 -2.85 9.15
N TRP A 343 -13.07 -3.05 9.62
CA TRP A 343 -14.31 -2.51 9.03
C TRP A 343 -14.59 -1.06 9.44
N LEU A 344 -14.49 -0.12 8.48
CA LEU A 344 -14.80 1.29 8.66
C LEU A 344 -16.19 1.65 8.10
N PRO A 345 -17.17 2.04 8.94
CA PRO A 345 -18.42 2.65 8.48
C PRO A 345 -18.18 4.14 8.16
N TYR A 346 -18.36 4.55 6.91
CA TYR A 346 -18.14 5.94 6.48
C TYR A 346 -19.10 6.37 5.36
N GLY A 347 -19.67 7.56 5.46
CA GLY A 347 -20.48 8.17 4.38
C GLY A 347 -21.75 7.43 3.97
N GLY A 348 -22.21 6.44 4.76
CA GLY A 348 -23.33 5.56 4.40
C GLY A 348 -22.92 4.24 3.73
N SER A 349 -21.62 3.96 3.63
CA SER A 349 -21.05 2.71 3.12
C SER A 349 -20.09 2.10 4.14
N TRP A 350 -19.67 0.85 3.90
CA TRP A 350 -18.59 0.20 4.65
C TRP A 350 -17.37 0.06 3.76
N TYR A 351 -16.20 0.20 4.35
CA TYR A 351 -14.88 0.00 3.73
C TYR A 351 -14.10 -0.98 4.61
N TYR A 352 -13.12 -1.68 4.05
CA TYR A 352 -12.24 -2.58 4.80
C TYR A 352 -10.77 -2.22 4.56
N PHE A 353 -9.99 -2.27 5.63
CA PHE A 353 -8.55 -2.05 5.63
C PHE A 353 -7.86 -3.25 6.26
N ASP A 354 -6.70 -3.67 5.74
CA ASP A 354 -5.91 -4.73 6.37
C ASP A 354 -5.10 -4.22 7.58
N ASP A 355 -4.29 -5.09 8.19
CA ASP A 355 -3.36 -4.71 9.27
C ASP A 355 -2.25 -3.74 8.80
N TRP A 356 -2.03 -3.65 7.48
CA TRP A 356 -1.18 -2.64 6.84
C TRP A 356 -1.92 -1.32 6.53
N GLY A 357 -3.22 -1.25 6.85
CA GLY A 357 -4.04 -0.05 6.73
C GLY A 357 -4.22 0.40 5.28
N ASP A 358 -3.92 -0.49 4.34
CA ASP A 358 -4.18 -0.37 2.93
C ASP A 358 -5.65 -0.78 2.70
N MET A 359 -6.40 0.03 1.94
CA MET A 359 -7.82 -0.22 1.69
C MET A 359 -7.99 -1.39 0.71
N TYR A 360 -8.91 -2.31 0.98
CA TYR A 360 -9.29 -3.31 -0.01
C TYR A 360 -10.11 -2.69 -1.15
N GLY A 361 -9.89 -3.21 -2.35
CA GLY A 361 -10.70 -2.98 -3.54
C GLY A 361 -10.75 -4.26 -4.38
N ASP A 362 -11.90 -4.53 -4.98
CA ASP A 362 -12.19 -5.71 -5.82
C ASP A 362 -11.87 -7.08 -5.15
N GLN A 363 -12.02 -7.16 -3.82
CA GLN A 363 -11.56 -8.30 -3.01
C GLN A 363 -12.59 -8.81 -1.97
N TRP A 364 -12.55 -10.11 -1.70
CA TRP A 364 -13.29 -10.77 -0.63
C TRP A 364 -12.76 -10.45 0.77
N VAL A 365 -13.68 -10.34 1.72
CA VAL A 365 -13.43 -10.41 3.17
C VAL A 365 -14.18 -11.63 3.72
N ASP A 366 -13.47 -12.50 4.43
CA ASP A 366 -13.98 -13.72 5.10
C ASP A 366 -14.79 -14.70 4.21
N ASN A 367 -14.65 -14.66 2.88
CA ASN A 367 -15.53 -15.37 1.91
C ASN A 367 -17.04 -15.09 2.14
N LYS A 368 -17.34 -13.93 2.75
CA LYS A 368 -18.68 -13.57 3.23
C LYS A 368 -19.12 -12.19 2.75
N TYR A 369 -18.20 -11.24 2.65
CA TYR A 369 -18.43 -9.90 2.13
C TYR A 369 -17.48 -9.63 0.97
N TYR A 370 -17.87 -8.77 0.04
CA TYR A 370 -16.99 -8.35 -1.05
C TYR A 370 -16.87 -6.83 -1.08
N ILE A 371 -15.67 -6.34 -1.29
CA ILE A 371 -15.35 -4.92 -1.45
C ILE A 371 -15.17 -4.67 -2.94
N GLY A 372 -15.99 -3.80 -3.52
CA GLY A 372 -15.91 -3.47 -4.95
C GLY A 372 -14.66 -2.64 -5.30
N CYS A 373 -14.44 -2.41 -6.59
CA CYS A 373 -13.31 -1.62 -7.10
C CYS A 373 -13.31 -0.14 -6.66
N ASP A 374 -14.42 0.38 -6.13
CA ASP A 374 -14.51 1.71 -5.51
C ASP A 374 -14.27 1.73 -3.99
N GLY A 375 -13.83 0.59 -3.42
CA GLY A 375 -13.53 0.42 -2.00
C GLY A 375 -14.75 0.14 -1.12
N ARG A 376 -15.97 0.12 -1.66
CA ARG A 376 -17.19 -0.07 -0.86
C ARG A 376 -17.58 -1.53 -0.76
N MET A 377 -18.07 -1.92 0.41
CA MET A 377 -18.78 -3.18 0.59
C MET A 377 -20.01 -3.23 -0.33
N VAL A 378 -20.08 -4.27 -1.15
CA VAL A 378 -21.17 -4.51 -2.09
C VAL A 378 -22.44 -4.93 -1.34
N SER A 379 -23.60 -4.50 -1.83
CA SER A 379 -24.92 -5.02 -1.46
C SER A 379 -25.86 -4.98 -2.68
N GLY A 380 -26.75 -5.96 -2.83
CA GLY A 380 -27.52 -6.14 -4.05
C GLY A 380 -26.69 -6.68 -5.23
N TRP A 381 -27.04 -6.30 -6.45
CA TRP A 381 -26.34 -6.69 -7.68
C TRP A 381 -25.01 -5.94 -7.84
N TYR A 382 -23.97 -6.64 -8.28
CA TYR A 382 -22.66 -6.08 -8.67
C TYR A 382 -22.15 -6.74 -9.93
N ASP A 383 -21.45 -5.97 -10.76
CA ASP A 383 -20.83 -6.42 -11.99
C ASP A 383 -19.31 -6.47 -11.82
N CYS A 384 -18.73 -7.67 -11.83
CA CYS A 384 -17.29 -7.91 -11.91
C CYS A 384 -16.92 -8.65 -13.20
N SER A 385 -17.63 -8.34 -14.29
CA SER A 385 -17.30 -8.77 -15.65
C SER A 385 -15.97 -8.15 -16.09
N GLU A 386 -14.98 -9.00 -16.34
CA GLU A 386 -13.71 -8.59 -16.91
C GLU A 386 -13.86 -8.36 -18.42
N LYS A 387 -13.26 -7.29 -18.94
CA LYS A 387 -13.26 -6.99 -20.38
C LYS A 387 -11.91 -6.47 -20.87
N SER A 388 -11.39 -7.13 -21.89
CA SER A 388 -10.16 -6.78 -22.61
C SER A 388 -10.36 -6.92 -24.12
N ALA A 389 -9.34 -6.58 -24.91
CA ALA A 389 -9.40 -6.68 -26.38
C ALA A 389 -9.63 -8.11 -26.93
N ASN A 390 -9.36 -9.15 -26.14
CA ASN A 390 -9.45 -10.56 -26.58
C ASN A 390 -10.27 -11.47 -25.63
N TYR A 391 -10.84 -10.91 -24.57
CA TYR A 391 -11.58 -11.67 -23.54
C TYR A 391 -12.67 -10.79 -22.94
N SER A 392 -13.87 -11.35 -22.78
CA SER A 392 -14.94 -10.78 -21.97
C SER A 392 -15.54 -11.92 -21.15
N SER A 393 -15.68 -11.73 -19.85
CA SER A 393 -16.57 -12.57 -19.04
C SER A 393 -17.91 -11.85 -18.86
N THR A 394 -18.95 -12.61 -18.51
CA THR A 394 -20.16 -12.11 -17.87
C THR A 394 -20.11 -12.64 -16.44
N ASN A 395 -19.84 -11.77 -15.47
CA ASN A 395 -19.59 -12.17 -14.10
C ASN A 395 -20.33 -11.22 -13.15
N TRP A 396 -21.63 -11.44 -13.03
CA TRP A 396 -22.47 -10.72 -12.08
C TRP A 396 -22.51 -11.46 -10.75
N MET A 397 -22.71 -10.72 -9.67
CA MET A 397 -22.83 -11.24 -8.31
C MET A 397 -24.04 -10.63 -7.62
N TYR A 398 -24.55 -11.32 -6.60
CA TYR A 398 -25.60 -10.79 -5.73
C TYR A 398 -25.27 -10.95 -4.25
N PHE A 399 -25.57 -9.91 -3.49
CA PHE A 399 -25.34 -9.81 -2.06
C PHE A 399 -26.62 -9.38 -1.35
N ASN A 400 -26.82 -9.85 -0.13
CA ASN A 400 -27.90 -9.41 0.74
C ASN A 400 -27.77 -7.90 1.08
N ALA A 401 -28.85 -7.32 1.63
CA ALA A 401 -28.87 -5.92 2.05
C ALA A 401 -27.91 -5.59 3.21
N ASP A 402 -27.37 -6.61 3.91
CA ASP A 402 -26.32 -6.50 4.92
C ASP A 402 -24.90 -6.74 4.36
N GLY A 403 -24.78 -6.86 3.03
CA GLY A 403 -23.53 -7.12 2.31
C GLY A 403 -23.07 -8.58 2.31
N THR A 404 -23.84 -9.52 2.88
CA THR A 404 -23.44 -10.93 2.90
C THR A 404 -23.68 -11.64 1.57
N LYS A 405 -22.73 -12.50 1.17
CA LYS A 405 -22.77 -13.33 -0.05
C LYS A 405 -24.09 -14.08 -0.16
N TYR A 406 -24.79 -13.92 -1.28
CA TYR A 406 -25.95 -14.74 -1.60
C TYR A 406 -25.53 -16.02 -2.34
N VAL A 407 -26.27 -17.11 -2.13
CA VAL A 407 -26.11 -18.39 -2.84
C VAL A 407 -27.51 -19.00 -3.02
N GLY A 408 -27.79 -19.54 -4.20
CA GLY A 408 -29.04 -20.23 -4.54
C GLY A 408 -29.99 -19.43 -5.44
N TRP A 409 -31.28 -19.76 -5.36
CA TRP A 409 -32.34 -19.25 -6.23
C TRP A 409 -32.84 -17.87 -5.82
N LEU A 410 -32.55 -16.86 -6.66
CA LEU A 410 -32.91 -15.47 -6.45
C LEU A 410 -34.12 -15.07 -7.33
N PRO A 411 -35.31 -14.82 -6.75
CA PRO A 411 -36.39 -14.16 -7.47
C PRO A 411 -36.17 -12.63 -7.46
N TYR A 412 -36.07 -12.02 -8.64
CA TYR A 412 -35.79 -10.59 -8.76
C TYR A 412 -36.53 -9.97 -9.96
N ASN A 413 -37.28 -8.89 -9.73
CA ASN A 413 -38.07 -8.15 -10.73
C ASN A 413 -39.00 -9.02 -11.64
N GLY A 414 -39.47 -10.16 -11.13
CA GLY A 414 -40.34 -11.10 -11.85
C GLY A 414 -39.60 -12.24 -12.56
N ASN A 415 -38.28 -12.14 -12.67
CA ASN A 415 -37.39 -13.17 -13.20
C ASN A 415 -36.83 -14.06 -12.07
N TRP A 416 -36.29 -15.21 -12.43
CA TRP A 416 -35.49 -16.07 -11.55
C TRP A 416 -34.05 -16.15 -12.04
N TYR A 417 -33.12 -16.08 -11.09
CA TYR A 417 -31.67 -16.19 -11.29
C TYR A 417 -31.13 -17.26 -10.35
N TYR A 418 -29.97 -17.84 -10.66
CA TYR A 418 -29.25 -18.71 -9.72
C TYR A 418 -27.84 -18.21 -9.46
N ILE A 419 -27.50 -18.02 -8.19
CA ILE A 419 -26.19 -17.62 -7.72
C ILE A 419 -25.46 -18.86 -7.19
N ASN A 420 -24.25 -19.13 -7.69
CA ASN A 420 -23.46 -20.30 -7.30
C ASN A 420 -22.74 -20.11 -5.95
N ASP A 421 -22.06 -21.16 -5.45
CA ASP A 421 -21.39 -21.13 -4.13
C ASP A 421 -20.24 -20.09 -4.04
N ASN A 422 -19.69 -19.65 -5.17
CA ASN A 422 -18.69 -18.58 -5.26
C ASN A 422 -19.32 -17.18 -5.26
N GLY A 423 -20.66 -17.07 -5.26
CA GLY A 423 -21.39 -15.80 -5.32
C GLY A 423 -21.64 -15.26 -6.72
N ASN A 424 -21.29 -15.99 -7.79
CA ASN A 424 -21.50 -15.55 -9.17
C ASN A 424 -22.84 -16.07 -9.73
N MET A 425 -23.52 -15.22 -10.49
CA MET A 425 -24.70 -15.55 -11.27
C MET A 425 -24.37 -16.54 -12.40
N LEU A 426 -25.28 -17.49 -12.65
CA LEU A 426 -25.22 -18.33 -13.84
C LEU A 426 -25.84 -17.59 -15.04
N ALA A 427 -25.10 -17.51 -16.15
CA ALA A 427 -25.55 -16.97 -17.44
C ALA A 427 -24.96 -17.83 -18.58
N ASP A 428 -25.60 -17.81 -19.75
CA ASP A 428 -25.25 -18.61 -20.95
C ASP A 428 -24.89 -20.07 -20.60
N THR A 429 -25.74 -20.73 -19.79
CA THR A 429 -25.37 -22.02 -19.20
C THR A 429 -26.55 -22.87 -18.75
N ILE A 430 -26.28 -24.16 -18.51
CA ILE A 430 -27.27 -25.15 -18.09
C ILE A 430 -26.76 -25.90 -16.87
N ASN A 431 -27.47 -25.77 -15.75
CA ASN A 431 -27.00 -26.22 -14.45
C ASN A 431 -28.06 -27.04 -13.70
N ALA A 432 -27.60 -27.98 -12.87
CA ALA A 432 -28.43 -28.76 -11.96
C ALA A 432 -28.90 -27.97 -10.72
N CYS A 433 -28.33 -26.77 -10.49
CA CYS A 433 -28.68 -25.83 -9.42
C CYS A 433 -28.59 -26.44 -8.00
N VAL A 434 -27.61 -27.33 -7.80
CA VAL A 434 -27.28 -27.95 -6.52
C VAL A 434 -26.03 -27.29 -5.96
N SER A 435 -26.17 -26.61 -4.81
CA SER A 435 -25.06 -26.04 -4.05
C SER A 435 -24.10 -27.15 -3.58
N GLN A 436 -22.80 -26.92 -3.69
CA GLN A 436 -21.75 -27.77 -3.12
C GLN A 436 -21.60 -27.54 -1.61
N ASP A 437 -21.87 -26.33 -1.13
CA ASP A 437 -21.75 -25.95 0.30
C ASP A 437 -22.72 -26.75 1.17
N ALA A 438 -23.91 -27.07 0.68
CA ALA A 438 -24.87 -27.96 1.33
C ALA A 438 -24.37 -29.41 1.59
N PHE A 439 -23.18 -29.77 1.10
CA PHE A 439 -22.56 -31.09 1.28
C PHE A 439 -21.17 -31.00 1.93
N LYS A 440 -20.75 -29.85 2.48
CA LYS A 440 -19.48 -29.69 3.20
C LYS A 440 -19.61 -30.10 4.68
N ASP A 441 -18.54 -30.65 5.24
CA ASP A 441 -18.39 -30.87 6.69
C ASP A 441 -17.94 -29.59 7.42
N GLU A 442 -17.82 -29.66 8.75
CA GLU A 442 -17.34 -28.56 9.61
C GLU A 442 -15.91 -28.08 9.27
N ASN A 443 -15.15 -28.86 8.50
CA ASN A 443 -13.79 -28.55 8.04
C ASN A 443 -13.78 -28.07 6.57
N GLY A 444 -14.94 -27.92 5.93
CA GLY A 444 -15.10 -27.50 4.53
C GLY A 444 -14.99 -28.62 3.48
N ASN A 445 -14.82 -29.88 3.88
CA ASN A 445 -14.68 -31.01 2.95
C ASN A 445 -16.03 -31.43 2.37
N THR A 446 -16.18 -31.44 1.04
CA THR A 446 -17.40 -31.91 0.38
C THR A 446 -17.53 -33.42 0.39
N ASN A 447 -18.69 -33.93 0.83
CA ASN A 447 -19.14 -35.30 0.55
C ASN A 447 -19.48 -35.46 -0.94
N TRP A 448 -18.45 -35.68 -1.76
CA TRP A 448 -18.56 -35.84 -3.21
C TRP A 448 -19.50 -36.95 -3.67
N THR A 449 -19.75 -37.97 -2.84
CA THR A 449 -20.68 -39.07 -3.15
C THR A 449 -22.12 -38.60 -3.12
N GLU A 450 -22.54 -37.96 -2.02
CA GLU A 450 -23.91 -37.47 -1.88
C GLU A 450 -24.16 -36.23 -2.74
N TYR A 451 -23.18 -35.33 -2.89
CA TYR A 451 -23.26 -34.20 -3.82
C TYR A 451 -23.47 -34.67 -5.27
N ASN A 452 -22.66 -35.61 -5.79
CA ASN A 452 -22.85 -36.12 -7.15
C ASN A 452 -24.12 -36.97 -7.32
N LYS A 453 -24.68 -37.52 -6.25
CA LYS A 453 -25.96 -38.22 -6.26
C LYS A 453 -27.12 -37.23 -6.36
N ALA A 454 -27.12 -36.17 -5.53
CA ALA A 454 -28.07 -35.07 -5.62
C ALA A 454 -28.01 -34.37 -6.99
N ARG A 455 -26.82 -33.98 -7.45
CA ARG A 455 -26.59 -33.35 -8.77
C ARG A 455 -26.97 -34.22 -9.97
N LYS A 456 -27.06 -35.55 -9.81
CA LYS A 456 -27.57 -36.48 -10.84
C LYS A 456 -29.09 -36.69 -10.80
N ALA A 457 -29.72 -36.42 -9.65
CA ALA A 457 -31.16 -36.55 -9.42
C ALA A 457 -31.93 -35.23 -9.59
N SER A 458 -31.25 -34.08 -9.42
CA SER A 458 -31.81 -32.76 -9.69
C SER A 458 -32.12 -32.59 -11.18
N PRO A 459 -33.24 -31.94 -11.55
CA PRO A 459 -33.43 -31.44 -12.91
C PRO A 459 -32.35 -30.42 -13.27
N ARG A 460 -32.21 -30.15 -14.57
CA ARG A 460 -31.44 -29.01 -15.08
C ARG A 460 -32.35 -27.79 -15.28
N TYR A 461 -31.73 -26.63 -15.35
CA TYR A 461 -32.33 -25.34 -15.66
C TYR A 461 -31.42 -24.61 -16.65
N VAL A 462 -32.02 -23.87 -17.59
CA VAL A 462 -31.31 -23.07 -18.61
C VAL A 462 -31.31 -21.60 -18.20
N PHE A 463 -30.18 -20.91 -18.36
CA PHE A 463 -30.04 -19.49 -18.10
C PHE A 463 -29.52 -18.77 -19.35
N ASP A 464 -30.15 -17.64 -19.70
CA ASP A 464 -29.74 -16.82 -20.84
C ASP A 464 -28.48 -15.98 -20.56
N ALA A 465 -28.05 -15.18 -21.53
CA ALA A 465 -26.91 -14.25 -21.40
C ALA A 465 -27.07 -13.20 -20.28
N ASN A 466 -28.29 -12.95 -19.81
CA ASN A 466 -28.61 -12.05 -18.70
C ASN A 466 -28.75 -12.81 -17.36
N GLY A 467 -28.56 -14.14 -17.36
CA GLY A 467 -28.76 -15.04 -16.23
C GLY A 467 -30.21 -15.31 -15.84
N VAL A 468 -31.17 -14.96 -16.70
CA VAL A 468 -32.59 -15.23 -16.49
C VAL A 468 -32.87 -16.71 -16.79
N MET A 469 -33.50 -17.39 -15.84
CA MET A 469 -33.99 -18.77 -16.00
C MET A 469 -35.04 -18.83 -17.11
N VAL A 470 -34.75 -19.58 -18.18
CA VAL A 470 -35.61 -19.71 -19.35
C VAL A 470 -36.77 -20.65 -19.09
N THR A 471 -37.96 -20.27 -19.55
CA THR A 471 -39.13 -21.14 -19.73
C THR A 471 -39.50 -21.14 -21.22
N GLY A 472 -39.82 -22.31 -21.77
CA GLY A 472 -39.93 -22.50 -23.23
C GLY A 472 -38.57 -22.78 -23.90
N TRP A 473 -38.45 -22.36 -25.16
CA TRP A 473 -37.29 -22.67 -26.02
C TRP A 473 -36.05 -21.82 -25.73
N TYR A 474 -34.87 -22.45 -25.80
CA TYR A 474 -33.56 -21.78 -25.84
C TYR A 474 -32.71 -22.35 -26.98
N HIS A 475 -31.79 -21.54 -27.52
CA HIS A 475 -30.85 -21.93 -28.57
C HIS A 475 -29.46 -21.40 -28.24
N ASP A 476 -28.53 -22.29 -27.88
CA ASP A 476 -27.12 -21.94 -27.71
C ASP A 476 -26.38 -22.17 -29.04
N ILE A 477 -25.70 -21.12 -29.51
CA ILE A 477 -24.78 -21.18 -30.66
C ILE A 477 -23.45 -20.57 -30.24
N GLN A 478 -22.39 -21.37 -30.28
CA GLN A 478 -21.02 -20.89 -30.05
C GLN A 478 -20.25 -20.95 -31.36
N THR A 479 -19.50 -19.89 -31.66
CA THR A 479 -18.67 -19.80 -32.86
C THR A 479 -17.21 -19.52 -32.52
N THR A 480 -16.29 -20.28 -33.11
CA THR A 480 -14.84 -20.07 -32.99
C THR A 480 -14.28 -19.78 -34.37
N GLY A 481 -13.60 -18.64 -34.54
CA GLY A 481 -13.02 -18.25 -35.83
C GLY A 481 -14.03 -18.09 -36.99
N GLY A 482 -15.30 -17.78 -36.67
CA GLY A 482 -16.39 -17.69 -37.65
C GLY A 482 -17.00 -19.04 -38.07
N GLN A 483 -16.60 -20.15 -37.42
CA GLN A 483 -17.22 -21.47 -37.61
C GLN A 483 -18.07 -21.82 -36.39
N ILE A 484 -19.27 -22.38 -36.61
CA ILE A 484 -20.12 -22.92 -35.53
C ILE A 484 -19.40 -24.12 -34.91
N THR A 485 -19.15 -24.05 -33.61
CA THR A 485 -18.51 -25.09 -32.78
C THR A 485 -19.49 -25.71 -31.78
N TYR A 486 -20.60 -25.03 -31.48
CA TYR A 486 -21.73 -25.53 -30.69
C TYR A 486 -23.04 -25.03 -31.31
N ASP A 487 -24.06 -25.89 -31.36
CA ASP A 487 -25.42 -25.60 -31.85
C ASP A 487 -26.35 -26.58 -31.14
N GLU A 488 -26.92 -26.17 -30.01
CA GLU A 488 -27.81 -27.00 -29.21
C GLU A 488 -29.09 -26.25 -28.84
N TRP A 489 -30.21 -26.97 -28.96
CA TRP A 489 -31.55 -26.46 -28.67
C TRP A 489 -32.06 -27.09 -27.39
N TYR A 490 -32.77 -26.30 -26.59
CA TYR A 490 -33.31 -26.73 -25.32
C TYR A 490 -34.76 -26.29 -25.16
N TYR A 491 -35.47 -27.01 -24.30
CA TYR A 491 -36.81 -26.63 -23.85
C TYR A 491 -36.91 -26.80 -22.34
N SER A 492 -37.38 -25.76 -21.67
CA SER A 492 -37.75 -25.76 -20.26
C SER A 492 -39.27 -25.72 -20.12
N ASP A 493 -39.81 -26.53 -19.20
CA ASP A 493 -41.22 -26.47 -18.83
C ASP A 493 -41.56 -25.18 -18.05
N SER A 494 -42.83 -24.95 -17.76
CA SER A 494 -43.32 -23.71 -17.12
C SER A 494 -42.84 -23.47 -15.69
N ASP A 495 -42.18 -24.45 -15.06
CA ASP A 495 -41.49 -24.31 -13.77
C ASP A 495 -39.96 -24.16 -13.91
N GLY A 496 -39.47 -23.93 -15.13
CA GLY A 496 -38.07 -23.67 -15.46
C GLY A 496 -37.20 -24.92 -15.66
N LYS A 497 -37.73 -26.12 -15.39
CA LYS A 497 -36.97 -27.36 -15.51
C LYS A 497 -36.81 -27.76 -16.97
N CYS A 498 -35.60 -28.13 -17.35
CA CYS A 498 -35.30 -28.80 -18.62
C CYS A 498 -36.17 -30.04 -18.83
N HIS A 499 -36.88 -30.08 -19.96
CA HIS A 499 -37.74 -31.20 -20.37
C HIS A 499 -36.92 -32.48 -20.66
N ASP A 500 -37.50 -33.65 -20.42
CA ASP A 500 -36.87 -34.96 -20.65
C ASP A 500 -37.91 -35.96 -21.18
N GLY A 501 -37.75 -36.42 -22.42
CA GLY A 501 -38.73 -37.23 -23.14
C GLY A 501 -39.40 -36.50 -24.31
N TRP A 502 -40.64 -36.91 -24.62
CA TRP A 502 -41.40 -36.47 -25.79
C TRP A 502 -42.24 -35.21 -25.52
N LEU A 503 -41.94 -34.12 -26.22
CA LEU A 503 -42.71 -32.88 -26.22
C LEU A 503 -43.54 -32.76 -27.51
N LEU A 504 -44.84 -32.45 -27.38
CA LEU A 504 -45.68 -31.99 -28.49
C LEU A 504 -45.73 -30.46 -28.48
N TYR A 505 -45.13 -29.82 -29.49
CA TYR A 505 -45.08 -28.36 -29.60
C TYR A 505 -45.51 -27.92 -31.00
N ASN A 506 -46.48 -26.99 -31.09
CA ASN A 506 -47.07 -26.47 -32.35
C ASN A 506 -47.46 -27.56 -33.38
N GLY A 507 -47.88 -28.73 -32.92
CA GLY A 507 -48.31 -29.85 -33.77
C GLY A 507 -47.20 -30.80 -34.22
N ALA A 508 -45.93 -30.53 -33.85
CA ALA A 508 -44.79 -31.41 -34.11
C ALA A 508 -44.29 -32.07 -32.81
N TRP A 509 -43.78 -33.30 -32.92
CA TRP A 509 -43.19 -34.03 -31.79
C TRP A 509 -41.67 -33.90 -31.82
N TYR A 510 -41.09 -33.59 -30.66
CA TYR A 510 -39.65 -33.42 -30.42
C TYR A 510 -39.23 -34.31 -29.25
N TYR A 511 -37.99 -34.81 -29.27
CA TYR A 511 -37.43 -35.58 -28.15
C TYR A 511 -36.29 -34.81 -27.47
N PHE A 512 -36.43 -34.60 -26.16
CA PHE A 512 -35.42 -33.97 -25.32
C PHE A 512 -34.75 -34.99 -24.41
N ARG A 513 -33.47 -34.77 -24.12
CA ARG A 513 -32.69 -35.57 -23.18
C ARG A 513 -32.00 -34.66 -22.17
N LYS A 514 -32.51 -34.61 -20.94
CA LYS A 514 -32.05 -33.68 -19.88
C LYS A 514 -32.00 -32.22 -20.35
N GLY A 515 -33.00 -31.81 -21.12
CA GLY A 515 -33.11 -30.51 -21.79
C GLY A 515 -32.53 -30.46 -23.19
N GLU A 516 -31.58 -31.32 -23.58
CA GLU A 516 -30.91 -31.28 -24.89
C GLU A 516 -31.84 -31.86 -25.98
N MET A 517 -32.22 -31.08 -27.01
CA MET A 517 -33.03 -31.59 -28.12
C MET A 517 -32.21 -32.55 -29.00
N LEU A 518 -32.72 -33.77 -29.18
CA LEU A 518 -32.12 -34.71 -30.11
C LEU A 518 -32.43 -34.31 -31.55
N ARG A 519 -31.39 -34.22 -32.39
CA ARG A 519 -31.48 -33.89 -33.82
C ARG A 519 -30.64 -34.89 -34.64
N ASN A 520 -31.12 -35.27 -35.82
CA ASN A 520 -30.45 -36.15 -36.79
C ASN A 520 -29.94 -37.48 -36.17
N THR A 521 -30.77 -38.12 -35.35
CA THR A 521 -30.39 -39.28 -34.55
C THR A 521 -31.61 -40.15 -34.19
N TYR A 522 -31.35 -41.29 -33.55
CA TYR A 522 -32.39 -42.11 -32.93
C TYR A 522 -32.59 -41.75 -31.46
N THR A 523 -33.86 -41.69 -31.05
CA THR A 523 -34.28 -41.56 -29.64
C THR A 523 -34.00 -42.85 -28.85
N PRO A 524 -33.97 -42.81 -27.51
CA PRO A 524 -33.78 -44.00 -26.67
C PRO A 524 -34.84 -45.10 -26.84
N ASP A 525 -36.03 -44.76 -27.34
CA ASP A 525 -37.11 -45.71 -27.67
C ASP A 525 -37.12 -46.18 -29.14
N GLY A 526 -36.17 -45.70 -29.96
CA GLY A 526 -35.88 -46.22 -31.31
C GLY A 526 -36.53 -45.45 -32.47
N ASN A 527 -37.15 -44.30 -32.23
CA ASN A 527 -37.70 -43.43 -33.26
C ASN A 527 -36.62 -42.52 -33.87
N TRP A 528 -36.80 -42.04 -35.10
CA TRP A 528 -35.86 -41.13 -35.76
C TRP A 528 -36.34 -39.67 -35.66
N VAL A 529 -35.44 -38.75 -35.32
CA VAL A 529 -35.70 -37.30 -35.30
C VAL A 529 -34.83 -36.56 -36.32
N GLY A 530 -35.43 -35.61 -37.02
CA GLY A 530 -34.85 -34.86 -38.14
C GLY A 530 -33.73 -33.90 -37.75
N LEU A 531 -33.17 -33.20 -38.75
CA LEU A 531 -32.16 -32.14 -38.53
C LEU A 531 -32.72 -30.94 -37.76
N ASP A 532 -34.03 -30.78 -37.78
CA ASP A 532 -34.87 -29.84 -37.04
C ASP A 532 -35.38 -30.41 -35.69
N GLY A 533 -35.03 -31.66 -35.36
CA GLY A 533 -35.49 -32.37 -34.16
C GLY A 533 -36.90 -32.95 -34.25
N VAL A 534 -37.59 -32.79 -35.39
CA VAL A 534 -38.97 -33.26 -35.58
C VAL A 534 -39.01 -34.77 -35.82
N TRP A 535 -39.94 -35.47 -35.16
CA TRP A 535 -40.24 -36.88 -35.44
C TRP A 535 -40.93 -37.06 -36.80
N ALA A 536 -40.47 -38.04 -37.59
CA ALA A 536 -40.83 -38.25 -39.00
C ALA A 536 -41.59 -39.56 -39.28
#